data_AF-A0A6I5CUH6-F1
#
_entry.id   AF-A0A6I5CUH6-F1
#
_cell.length_a   1.000
_cell.length_b   1.000
_cell.length_c   1.000
_cell.angle_alpha   90.00
_cell.angle_beta   90.00
_cell.angle_gamma   90.00
#
_symmetry.space_group_name_H-M   'P 1'
#
loop_
_entity.id
_entity.type
_entity.pdbx_description
1 polymer ?
#
loop_
_entity_poly.entity_id
_entity_poly.type
_entity_poly.pdbx_seq_one_letter_code
_entity_poly.pdbx_strand_id
1 'polypeptide(L)' 'RAAQAAAEGTRPSRDASASPEYRAHLARVLTRRAVLAATGTG' A
#
# COMPACT_ATOMS: atom_id res chain seq x y z
N ARG A 1 -4.41 -11.26 2.70
CA ARG A 1 -4.02 -10.72 4.03
C ARG A 1 -2.92 -9.66 3.93
N ALA A 2 -1.76 -9.95 3.34
CA ALA A 2 -0.63 -9.01 3.25
C ALA A 2 -1.01 -7.59 2.75
N ALA A 3 -1.78 -7.49 1.67
CA ALA A 3 -2.20 -6.20 1.12
C ALA A 3 -3.09 -5.36 2.05
N GLN A 4 -3.93 -5.96 2.88
CA GLN A 4 -4.81 -5.20 3.79
C GLN A 4 -4.02 -4.65 4.98
N ALA A 5 -3.09 -5.46 5.49
CA ALA A 5 -2.20 -5.10 6.60
C ALA A 5 -1.09 -4.12 6.19
N ALA A 6 -0.86 -3.89 4.90
CA ALA A 6 0.26 -3.08 4.41
C ALA A 6 0.30 -1.62 4.90
N ALA A 7 -0.85 -1.08 5.35
CA ALA A 7 -0.92 0.26 5.94
C ALA A 7 -0.96 0.25 7.47
N GLU A 8 -1.11 -0.92 8.11
CA GLU A 8 -1.16 -1.03 9.57
C GLU A 8 0.20 -0.65 10.17
N GLY A 9 0.19 0.15 11.23
CA GLY A 9 1.40 0.65 11.89
C GLY A 9 2.17 1.73 11.11
N THR A 10 1.77 2.06 9.89
CA THR A 10 2.39 3.15 9.13
C THR A 10 1.97 4.52 9.65
N ARG A 11 2.88 5.49 9.59
CA ARG A 11 2.60 6.91 9.88
C ARG A 11 2.93 7.76 8.64
N PRO A 12 2.11 7.68 7.58
CA PRO A 12 2.40 8.40 6.34
C PRO A 12 2.36 9.91 6.54
N SER A 13 3.34 10.62 5.96
CA SER A 13 3.41 12.08 6.02
C SER A 13 2.26 12.73 5.26
N ARG A 14 1.84 13.90 5.75
CA ARG A 14 1.02 14.86 4.99
C ARG A 14 1.96 15.89 4.39
N ASP A 15 1.99 15.98 3.08
CA ASP A 15 2.78 16.98 2.36
C ASP A 15 2.07 17.40 1.07
N ALA A 16 2.65 18.37 0.35
CA ALA A 16 2.10 18.87 -0.91
C ALA A 16 1.95 17.77 -1.97
N SER A 17 2.66 16.65 -1.85
CA SER A 17 2.65 15.57 -2.82
C SER A 17 1.48 14.61 -2.63
N ALA A 18 0.99 14.41 -1.39
CA ALA A 18 -0.17 13.56 -1.13
C ALA A 18 -0.70 13.64 0.31
N SER A 19 -1.97 13.25 0.48
CA SER A 19 -2.54 13.04 1.81
C SER A 19 -2.07 11.71 2.45
N PRO A 20 -2.06 11.62 3.79
CA PRO A 20 -1.77 10.37 4.50
C PRO A 20 -2.71 9.22 4.10
N GLU A 21 -3.99 9.51 3.86
CA GLU A 21 -5.00 8.53 3.47
C GLU A 21 -4.72 7.97 2.08
N TYR A 22 -4.32 8.83 1.13
CA TYR A 22 -3.90 8.40 -0.20
C TYR A 22 -2.67 7.49 -0.13
N ARG A 23 -1.67 7.85 0.68
CA ARG A 23 -0.46 7.02 0.89
C ARG A 23 -0.78 5.67 1.54
N ALA A 24 -1.66 5.65 2.53
CA ALA A 24 -2.13 4.42 3.16
C ALA A 24 -2.88 3.52 2.15
N HIS A 25 -3.73 4.11 1.31
CA HIS A 25 -4.40 3.36 0.24
C HIS A 25 -3.39 2.81 -0.78
N LEU A 26 -2.43 3.63 -1.20
CA LEU A 26 -1.40 3.25 -2.16
C LEU A 26 -0.55 2.08 -1.65
N ALA A 27 -0.18 2.06 -0.36
CA ALA A 27 0.54 0.95 0.27
C ALA A 27 -0.20 -0.38 0.06
N ARG A 28 -1.52 -0.41 0.30
CA ARG A 28 -2.35 -1.62 0.12
C ARG A 28 -2.39 -2.07 -1.34
N VAL A 29 -2.55 -1.13 -2.28
CA VAL A 29 -2.61 -1.42 -3.71
C VAL A 29 -1.28 -1.97 -4.22
N LEU A 30 -0.17 -1.31 -3.88
CA LEU A 30 1.16 -1.73 -4.31
C LEU A 30 1.54 -3.10 -3.74
N THR A 31 1.24 -3.36 -2.46
CA THR A 31 1.46 -4.69 -1.89
C THR A 31 0.62 -5.76 -2.58
N ARG A 32 -0.64 -5.48 -2.93
CA ARG A 32 -1.47 -6.44 -3.69
C ARG A 32 -0.82 -6.76 -5.04
N ARG A 33 -0.38 -5.74 -5.77
CA ARG A 33 0.28 -5.91 -7.08
C ARG A 33 1.58 -6.70 -6.95
N ALA A 34 2.40 -6.39 -5.95
CA ALA A 34 3.66 -7.08 -5.71
C ALA A 34 3.45 -8.56 -5.38
N VAL A 35 2.46 -8.90 -4.54
CA VAL A 35 2.14 -10.30 -4.22
C VAL A 35 1.67 -11.06 -5.46
N LEU A 36 0.76 -10.48 -6.25
CA LEU A 36 0.28 -11.12 -7.48
C LEU A 36 1.41 -11.37 -8.48
N ALA A 37 2.31 -10.39 -8.64
CA ALA A 37 3.50 -10.53 -9.49
C ALA A 37 4.45 -11.62 -8.97
N ALA A 38 4.67 -11.70 -7.66
CA ALA A 38 5.56 -12.69 -7.03
C ALA A 38 5.00 -14.13 -7.14
N THR A 39 3.68 -14.29 -7.16
CA THR A 39 3.04 -15.61 -7.30
C THR A 39 2.77 -16.01 -8.76
N GLY A 40 3.14 -15.19 -9.73
CA GLY A 40 2.86 -15.45 -11.16
C GLY A 40 1.37 -15.37 -11.53
N THR A 41 0.56 -14.71 -10.70
CA THR A 41 -0.89 -14.55 -10.89
C THR A 41 -1.24 -13.12 -11.33
N GLY A 42 -0.35 -12.49 -12.11
CA GLY A 42 -0.45 -11.12 -12.60
C GLY A 42 -0.70 -11.04 -14.09
#